data_AF-A0A1C5FM89-F1
#
_entry.id   AF-A0A1C5FM89-F1
#
_cell.length_a   1.000
_cell.length_b   1.000
_cell.length_c   1.000
_cell.angle_alpha   90.00
_cell.angle_beta   90.00
_cell.angle_gamma   90.00
#
_symmetry.space_group_name_H-M   'P 1'
#
loop_
_entity.id
_entity.type
_entity.pdbx_description
1 polymer ?
#
loop_
_entity_poly.entity_id
_entity_poly.type
_entity_poly.pdbx_seq_one_letter_code
_entity_poly.pdbx_strand_id
1 'polypeptide(L)' 'MTAPHATPSASARETTEGTVYTVTGGDWDEVVAAAAKADDERIIVNMGPQH' A
#
# COMPACT_ATOMS: atom_id res chain seq x y z
N MET A 1 -17.87 -17.82 13.49
CA MET A 1 -18.06 -16.67 12.57
C MET A 1 -17.01 -15.65 12.94
N THR A 2 -15.92 -15.58 12.18
CA THR A 2 -14.86 -14.58 12.38
C THR A 2 -15.37 -13.26 11.82
N ALA A 3 -15.38 -12.21 12.64
CA ALA A 3 -15.77 -10.87 12.21
C ALA A 3 -14.79 -10.37 11.12
N PRO A 4 -15.24 -9.63 10.10
CA PRO A 4 -14.32 -8.98 9.18
C PRO A 4 -13.44 -8.02 9.98
N HIS A 5 -12.12 -8.22 9.91
CA HIS A 5 -11.14 -7.26 10.42
C HIS A 5 -11.31 -5.98 9.59
N ALA A 6 -12.03 -5.00 10.14
CA ALA A 6 -12.03 -3.66 9.56
C ALA A 6 -10.62 -3.09 9.73
N THR A 7 -9.83 -3.13 8.65
CA THR A 7 -8.55 -2.42 8.57
C THR A 7 -8.82 -0.94 8.78
N PRO A 8 -8.14 -0.28 9.73
CA PRO A 8 -8.23 1.18 9.82
C PRO A 8 -7.75 1.76 8.48
N SER A 9 -8.53 2.69 7.91
CA SER A 9 -8.14 3.38 6.68
C SER A 9 -6.75 3.97 6.83
N ALA A 10 -5.91 3.73 5.83
CA ALA A 10 -4.54 4.21 5.75
C ALA A 10 -4.45 5.71 6.08
N SER A 11 -3.65 6.09 7.08
CA SER A 11 -3.44 7.51 7.37
C SER A 11 -2.52 8.12 6.31
N ALA A 12 -2.92 9.27 5.79
CA ALA A 12 -2.11 10.07 4.87
C ALA A 12 -1.41 11.19 5.65
N ARG A 13 -0.14 11.44 5.35
CA ARG A 13 0.63 12.57 5.87
C ARG A 13 1.24 13.37 4.72
N GLU A 14 1.04 14.67 4.75
CA GLU A 14 1.70 15.58 3.80
C GLU A 14 3.18 15.79 4.16
N THR A 15 4.03 15.80 3.14
CA THR A 15 5.46 16.09 3.25
C THR A 15 5.87 17.05 2.14
N THR A 16 7.09 17.61 2.22
CA THR A 16 7.65 18.46 1.17
C THR A 16 7.92 17.72 -0.13
N GLU A 17 8.04 16.38 -0.09
CA GLU A 17 8.24 15.51 -1.26
C GLU A 17 6.93 14.90 -1.78
N GLY A 18 5.79 15.21 -1.16
CA GLY A 18 4.48 14.71 -1.54
C GLY A 18 3.73 14.02 -0.40
N THR A 19 2.58 13.43 -0.72
CA THR A 19 1.74 12.72 0.26
C THR A 19 2.26 11.31 0.51
N VAL A 20 2.46 10.98 1.79
CA VAL A 20 2.83 9.64 2.24
C VAL A 20 1.59 8.94 2.76
N TYR A 21 1.28 7.77 2.21
CA TYR A 21 0.18 6.91 2.65
C TYR A 21 0.74 5.74 3.46
N THR A 22 0.22 5.53 4.67
CA THR A 22 0.56 4.35 5.49
C THR A 22 -0.54 3.31 5.35
N VAL A 23 -0.36 2.34 4.46
CA VAL A 23 -1.33 1.25 4.27
C VAL A 23 -1.09 0.16 5.31
N THR A 24 -2.17 -0.31 5.96
CA THR A 24 -2.11 -1.42 6.92
C THR A 24 -3.04 -2.55 6.47
N GLY A 25 -2.62 -3.81 6.69
CA GLY A 25 -3.45 -5.00 6.50
C GLY A 25 -3.81 -5.36 5.06
N GLY A 26 -2.88 -5.21 4.11
CA GLY A 26 -3.06 -5.61 2.71
C GLY A 26 -2.12 -6.75 2.30
N ASP A 27 -2.60 -7.61 1.40
CA ASP A 27 -1.81 -8.60 0.68
C ASP A 27 -1.05 -7.90 -0.48
N TRP A 28 0.21 -8.24 -0.72
CA TRP A 28 0.98 -7.66 -1.82
C TRP A 28 0.38 -8.01 -3.18
N ASP A 29 -0.30 -9.16 -3.27
CA ASP A 29 -1.00 -9.59 -4.48
C ASP A 29 -2.11 -8.61 -4.88
N GLU A 30 -2.83 -8.04 -3.92
CA GLU A 30 -3.89 -7.05 -4.18
C GLU A 30 -3.31 -5.74 -4.74
N VAL A 31 -2.19 -5.28 -4.17
CA VAL A 31 -1.49 -4.06 -4.62
C VAL A 31 -0.95 -4.23 -6.04
N VAL A 32 -0.33 -5.38 -6.35
CA VAL A 32 0.17 -5.69 -7.70
C VAL A 32 -0.97 -5.78 -8.70
N ALA A 33 -2.09 -6.41 -8.34
CA ALA A 33 -3.26 -6.51 -9.22
C ALA A 33 -3.92 -5.15 -9.50
N ALA A 34 -3.91 -4.23 -8.53
CA ALA A 34 -4.37 -2.86 -8.72
C ALA A 34 -3.40 -2.06 -9.61
N ALA A 35 -2.10 -2.16 -9.34
CA ALA A 35 -1.05 -1.49 -10.11
C ALA A 35 -1.04 -1.93 -11.59
N ALA A 36 -1.25 -3.22 -11.87
CA ALA A 36 -1.32 -3.73 -13.23
C ALA A 36 -2.47 -3.13 -14.06
N LYS A 37 -3.47 -2.50 -13.42
CA LYS A 37 -4.58 -1.80 -14.09
C LYS A 37 -4.33 -0.29 -14.22
N ALA A 38 -3.29 0.24 -13.59
CA ALA A 38 -2.90 1.63 -13.67
C ALA A 38 -1.77 1.75 -14.70
N ASP A 39 -2.08 2.25 -15.89
CA ASP A 39 -1.20 2.23 -17.06
C ASP A 39 0.26 2.70 -16.82
N ASP A 40 0.46 4.00 -16.61
CA ASP A 40 1.78 4.66 -16.68
C ASP A 40 2.44 4.90 -15.31
N GLU A 41 1.90 4.32 -14.24
CA GLU A 41 2.34 4.62 -12.88
C GLU A 41 3.42 3.65 -12.40
N ARG A 42 4.61 4.20 -12.09
CA ARG A 42 5.74 3.42 -11.57
C ARG A 42 5.71 3.36 -10.05
N ILE A 43 5.57 2.15 -9.51
CA ILE A 43 5.67 1.89 -8.06
C ILE A 43 7.10 1.48 -7.70
N ILE A 44 7.67 2.11 -6.66
CA ILE A 44 8.96 1.73 -6.07
C ILE A 44 8.70 1.10 -4.71
N VAL A 45 9.17 -0.14 -4.52
CA VAL A 45 9.04 -0.87 -3.26
C VAL A 45 10.43 -1.07 -2.66
N ASN A 46 10.60 -0.63 -1.42
CA ASN A 46 11.79 -0.96 -0.63
C ASN A 46 11.45 -2.11 0.32
N MET A 47 12.03 -3.29 0.07
CA MET A 47 11.80 -4.47 0.90
C MET A 47 12.73 -4.55 2.12
N GLY A 48 13.71 -3.64 2.25
CA GLY A 48 14.77 -3.75 3.26
C GLY A 48 15.69 -4.96 3.02
N PRO A 49 16.62 -5.25 3.95
CA PRO A 49 17.51 -6.42 3.85
C PRO A 49 16.71 -7.72 3.82
N GLN A 50 16.87 -8.50 2.75
CA GLN A 50 16.28 -9.84 2.64
C GLN A 50 17.27 -10.84 3.22
N HIS A 51 16.95 -11.40 4.39
CA HIS A 51 17.71 -12.48 5.02
C HIS A 51 16.92 -13.78 4.96
#